data_AF-A0A182K9V5-F1
#
_entry.id   AF-A0A182K9V5-F1
#
_cell.length_a   1.000
_cell.length_b   1.000
_cell.length_c   1.000
_cell.angle_alpha   90.00
_cell.angle_beta   90.00
_cell.angle_gamma   90.00
#
_symmetry.space_group_name_H-M   'P 1'
#
loop_
_entity.id
_entity.type
_entity.pdbx_description
1 polymer ?
#
loop_
_entity_poly.entity_id
_entity_poly.type
_entity_poly.pdbx_seq_one_letter_code
_entity_poly.pdbx_strand_id
1 'polypeptide(L)'
;MTARCKKRRNQNNAIRRVKNKVKEVKKLKKMLGFIEEDVGEGSLMDKLKDITEQKKKEQEQEIIKKEAMQELIEKERNKIVKKKDKTITVVNPKTNVTHRYNVKTKRDQFGQFPVWHNPRSERKKYIVRKNKGGKRKPFHGKRLHYVNRTSNWALLA
;
A
#
# COMPACT_ATOMS: atom_id res chain seq x y z
N MET A 1 29.02 56.14 -36.83
CA MET A 1 29.06 54.77 -36.25
C MET A 1 30.03 53.89 -37.02
N THR A 2 31.19 53.56 -36.45
CA THR A 2 32.21 52.73 -37.11
C THR A 2 31.86 51.23 -37.05
N ALA A 3 32.38 50.43 -37.98
CA ALA A 3 32.20 48.97 -38.02
C ALA A 3 32.71 48.24 -36.75
N ARG A 4 33.48 48.94 -35.90
CA ARG A 4 33.98 48.42 -34.62
C ARG A 4 32.96 48.52 -33.48
N CYS A 5 31.82 49.19 -33.64
CA CYS A 5 30.85 49.31 -32.54
C CYS A 5 30.20 47.96 -32.20
N LYS A 6 30.01 47.68 -30.90
CA LYS A 6 29.51 46.39 -30.39
C LYS A 6 28.13 46.03 -30.98
N LYS A 7 27.24 47.03 -31.10
CA LYS A 7 25.89 46.88 -31.66
C LYS A 7 25.92 46.36 -33.11
N ARG A 8 26.75 46.95 -33.97
CA ARG A 8 26.87 46.57 -35.39
C ARG A 8 27.58 45.22 -35.56
N ARG A 9 28.57 44.90 -34.72
CA ARG A 9 29.19 43.56 -34.67
C ARG A 9 28.17 42.47 -34.32
N ASN A 10 27.32 42.71 -33.33
CA ASN A 10 26.30 41.74 -32.93
C ASN A 10 25.25 41.53 -34.02
N GLN A 11 24.78 42.60 -34.67
CA GLN A 11 23.86 42.51 -35.81
C GLN A 11 24.47 41.72 -36.98
N ASN A 12 25.71 42.02 -37.36
CA ASN A 12 26.39 41.31 -38.44
C ASN A 12 26.66 39.82 -38.10
N ASN A 13 26.97 39.52 -36.83
CA ASN A 13 27.13 38.16 -36.36
C ASN A 13 25.81 37.37 -36.41
N ALA A 14 24.70 37.99 -36.03
CA ALA A 14 23.39 37.35 -36.10
C ALA A 14 23.02 37.01 -37.55
N ILE A 15 23.18 37.95 -38.48
CA ILE A 15 22.93 37.73 -39.91
C ILE A 15 23.79 36.58 -40.46
N ARG A 16 25.08 36.57 -40.10
CA ARG A 16 26.01 35.51 -40.51
C ARG A 16 25.63 34.15 -39.95
N ARG A 17 25.22 34.06 -38.68
CA ARG A 17 24.75 32.82 -38.05
C ARG A 17 23.50 32.28 -38.75
N VAL A 18 22.53 33.13 -39.06
CA VAL A 18 21.30 32.72 -39.78
C VAL A 18 21.64 32.20 -41.17
N LYS A 19 22.50 32.92 -41.91
CA LYS A 19 22.95 32.50 -43.25
C LYS A 19 23.70 31.16 -43.22
N ASN A 20 24.57 30.97 -42.23
CA ASN A 20 25.32 29.71 -42.08
C ASN A 20 24.39 28.56 -41.69
N LYS A 21 23.44 28.78 -40.77
CA LYS A 21 22.46 27.77 -40.36
C LYS A 21 21.69 27.22 -41.57
N VAL A 22 21.21 28.08 -42.47
CA VAL A 22 20.49 27.64 -43.68
C VAL A 22 21.40 26.83 -44.61
N LYS A 23 22.65 27.27 -44.82
CA LYS A 23 23.62 26.56 -45.68
C LYS A 23 24.02 25.21 -45.11
N GLU A 24 24.27 25.14 -43.81
CA GLU A 24 24.63 23.92 -43.11
C GLU A 24 23.47 22.93 -43.10
N VAL A 25 22.24 23.38 -42.81
CA VAL A 25 21.05 22.52 -42.92
C VAL A 25 20.88 21.98 -44.34
N LYS A 26 21.07 22.81 -45.38
CA LYS A 26 21.01 22.35 -46.77
C LYS A 26 22.09 21.32 -47.09
N LYS A 27 23.33 21.53 -46.61
CA LYS A 27 24.44 20.59 -46.81
C LYS A 27 24.19 19.29 -46.06
N LEU A 28 23.76 19.35 -44.80
CA LEU A 28 23.43 18.19 -43.97
C LEU A 28 22.28 17.39 -44.58
N LYS A 29 21.18 18.04 -45.00
CA LYS A 29 20.09 17.37 -45.72
C LYS A 29 20.58 16.66 -46.97
N LYS A 30 21.50 17.27 -47.74
CA LYS A 30 22.12 16.65 -48.91
C LYS A 30 23.03 15.46 -48.55
N MET A 31 23.83 15.56 -47.49
CA MET A 31 24.72 14.47 -47.07
C MET A 31 23.98 13.29 -46.41
N LEU A 32 22.89 13.58 -45.70
CA LEU A 32 22.02 12.57 -45.08
C LEU A 32 21.03 11.94 -46.07
N GLY A 33 21.01 12.37 -47.34
CA GLY A 33 20.14 11.79 -48.36
C GLY A 33 18.66 12.22 -48.29
N PHE A 34 18.30 13.20 -47.46
CA PHE A 34 16.92 13.69 -47.28
C PHE A 34 16.38 14.55 -48.45
N ILE A 35 16.80 14.31 -49.69
CA ILE A 35 16.36 15.14 -50.83
C ILE A 35 15.20 14.52 -51.63
N GLU A 36 14.77 13.28 -51.39
CA GLU A 36 13.62 12.68 -52.11
C GLU A 36 12.62 11.90 -51.24
N GLU A 37 12.51 12.15 -49.93
CA GLU A 37 11.41 11.57 -49.11
C GLU A 37 10.23 12.54 -48.86
N ASP A 38 10.24 13.73 -49.48
CA ASP A 38 9.11 14.68 -49.45
C ASP A 38 8.29 14.68 -50.76
N VAL A 39 8.61 13.81 -51.72
CA VAL A 39 7.85 13.67 -52.99
C VAL A 39 7.43 12.22 -53.29
N GLY A 40 7.82 11.24 -52.45
CA GLY A 40 7.42 9.83 -52.59
C GLY A 40 6.33 9.43 -51.61
N GLU A 41 5.20 8.95 -52.14
CA GLU A 41 4.04 8.43 -51.43
C GLU A 41 4.40 7.49 -50.24
N GLY A 42 3.75 7.72 -49.09
CA GLY A 42 3.34 6.61 -48.22
C GLY A 42 4.23 6.17 -47.04
N SER A 43 4.99 7.04 -46.36
CA SER A 43 5.72 6.59 -45.15
C SER A 43 5.50 7.41 -43.89
N LEU A 44 5.55 8.74 -43.93
CA LEU A 44 5.53 9.51 -42.68
C LEU A 44 4.11 9.70 -42.12
N MET A 45 3.14 10.03 -42.98
CA MET A 45 1.76 10.28 -42.56
C MET A 45 1.03 9.00 -42.12
N ASP A 46 1.33 7.87 -42.73
CA ASP A 46 0.71 6.59 -42.35
C ASP A 46 1.32 6.05 -41.06
N LYS A 47 2.65 6.19 -40.87
CA LYS A 47 3.28 5.91 -39.56
C LYS A 47 2.73 6.81 -38.45
N LEU A 48 2.44 8.09 -38.73
CA LEU A 48 1.82 9.00 -37.76
C LEU A 48 0.38 8.59 -37.42
N LYS A 49 -0.42 8.19 -38.41
CA LYS A 49 -1.76 7.65 -38.20
C LYS A 49 -1.72 6.38 -37.35
N ASP A 50 -0.84 5.43 -37.68
CA ASP A 50 -0.66 4.19 -36.92
C ASP A 50 -0.28 4.45 -35.45
N ILE A 51 0.64 5.38 -35.20
CA ILE A 51 1.03 5.78 -33.84
C ILE A 51 -0.15 6.42 -33.10
N THR A 52 -0.96 7.24 -33.78
CA THR A 52 -2.14 7.86 -33.15
C THR A 52 -3.24 6.84 -32.83
N GLU A 53 -3.43 5.84 -33.67
CA GLU A 53 -4.38 4.75 -33.43
C GLU A 53 -3.92 3.82 -32.32
N GLN A 54 -2.62 3.50 -32.27
CA GLN A 54 -2.03 2.72 -31.18
C GLN A 54 -2.19 3.44 -29.83
N LYS A 55 -1.89 4.74 -29.78
CA LYS A 55 -2.06 5.55 -28.55
C LYS A 55 -3.52 5.64 -28.10
N LYS A 56 -4.48 5.74 -29.03
CA LYS A 56 -5.91 5.72 -28.69
C LYS A 56 -6.32 4.38 -28.06
N LYS A 57 -5.90 3.26 -28.65
CA LYS A 57 -6.15 1.92 -28.11
C LYS A 57 -5.51 1.72 -26.73
N GLU A 58 -4.29 2.22 -26.53
CA GLU A 58 -3.61 2.18 -25.23
C GLU A 58 -4.35 3.00 -24.16
N GLN A 59 -4.82 4.20 -24.52
CA GLN A 59 -5.60 5.06 -23.62
C GLN A 59 -6.94 4.41 -23.23
N GLU A 60 -7.67 3.82 -24.19
CA GLU A 60 -8.90 3.08 -23.93
C GLU A 60 -8.64 1.87 -23.00
N GLN A 61 -7.57 1.11 -23.24
CA GLN A 61 -7.18 0.00 -22.38
C GLN A 61 -6.78 0.45 -20.97
N GLU A 62 -6.10 1.59 -20.82
CA GLU A 62 -5.79 2.15 -19.51
C GLU A 62 -7.05 2.58 -18.75
N ILE A 63 -8.02 3.17 -19.42
CA ILE A 63 -9.30 3.56 -18.82
C ILE A 63 -10.03 2.31 -18.32
N ILE A 64 -10.15 1.27 -19.16
CA ILE A 64 -10.77 -0.01 -18.79
C ILE A 64 -10.04 -0.66 -17.60
N LYS A 65 -8.71 -0.65 -17.57
CA LYS A 65 -7.92 -1.17 -16.45
C LYS A 65 -8.17 -0.39 -15.16
N LYS A 66 -8.31 0.94 -15.24
CA LYS A 66 -8.60 1.80 -14.09
C LYS A 66 -10.01 1.54 -13.55
N GLU A 67 -11.00 1.43 -14.43
CA GLU A 67 -12.38 1.10 -14.07
C GLU A 67 -12.48 -0.29 -13.43
N ALA A 68 -11.86 -1.30 -14.04
CA ALA A 68 -11.82 -2.66 -13.49
C ALA A 68 -11.12 -2.72 -12.11
N MET A 69 -10.03 -1.97 -11.92
CA MET A 69 -9.39 -1.83 -10.60
C MET A 69 -10.31 -1.18 -9.57
N GLN A 70 -11.01 -0.11 -9.94
CA GLN A 70 -11.94 0.56 -9.05
C GLN A 70 -13.09 -0.38 -8.65
N GLU A 71 -13.65 -1.13 -9.60
CA GLU A 71 -14.71 -2.10 -9.32
C GLU A 71 -14.22 -3.24 -8.41
N LEU A 72 -12.99 -3.71 -8.58
CA LEU A 72 -12.37 -4.69 -7.68
C LEU A 72 -12.17 -4.12 -6.27
N ILE A 73 -11.66 -2.88 -6.16
CA ILE A 73 -11.48 -2.20 -4.88
C ILE A 73 -12.81 -2.00 -4.17
N GLU A 74 -13.88 -1.63 -4.89
CA GLU A 74 -15.22 -1.50 -4.32
C GLU A 74 -15.80 -2.83 -3.87
N LYS A 75 -15.64 -3.90 -4.67
CA LYS A 75 -16.03 -5.26 -4.28
C LYS A 75 -15.30 -5.71 -3.02
N GLU A 76 -14.00 -5.43 -2.89
CA GLU A 76 -13.22 -5.75 -1.69
C GLU A 76 -13.65 -4.92 -0.48
N ARG A 77 -13.81 -3.60 -0.63
CA ARG A 77 -14.31 -2.71 0.42
C ARG A 77 -15.68 -3.17 0.90
N ASN A 78 -16.59 -3.52 0.00
CA ASN A 78 -17.92 -4.02 0.36
C ASN A 78 -17.87 -5.38 1.09
N LYS A 79 -16.95 -6.28 0.72
CA LYS A 79 -16.71 -7.53 1.47
C LYS A 79 -16.19 -7.28 2.88
N ILE A 80 -15.29 -6.30 3.06
CA ILE A 80 -14.76 -5.90 4.37
C ILE A 80 -15.85 -5.24 5.23
N VAL A 81 -16.64 -4.34 4.65
CA VAL A 81 -17.75 -3.64 5.31
C VAL A 81 -18.88 -4.60 5.70
N LYS A 82 -19.14 -5.66 4.92
CA LYS A 82 -20.10 -6.72 5.30
C LYS A 82 -19.61 -7.60 6.45
N LYS A 83 -18.30 -7.71 6.65
CA LYS A 83 -17.69 -8.29 7.87
C LYS A 83 -17.56 -7.26 9.00
N LYS A 84 -18.51 -6.33 9.13
CA LYS A 84 -18.59 -5.49 10.33
C LYS A 84 -18.77 -6.41 11.54
N ASP A 85 -17.75 -6.44 12.39
CA ASP A 85 -17.78 -7.21 13.62
C ASP A 85 -19.00 -6.79 14.45
N LYS A 86 -19.73 -7.78 14.99
CA LYS A 86 -20.86 -7.51 15.88
C LYS A 86 -20.35 -6.68 17.06
N THR A 87 -21.00 -5.56 17.34
CA THR A 87 -20.64 -4.67 18.45
C THR A 87 -21.79 -4.57 19.44
N ILE A 88 -21.45 -4.42 20.72
CA ILE A 88 -22.39 -4.22 21.82
C ILE A 88 -22.13 -2.82 22.38
N THR A 89 -23.17 -1.99 22.41
CA THR A 89 -23.13 -0.68 23.05
C THR A 89 -23.45 -0.80 24.54
N VAL A 90 -22.58 -0.26 25.39
CA VAL A 90 -22.80 -0.14 26.83
C VAL A 90 -22.55 1.31 27.21
N VAL A 91 -23.50 1.92 27.89
CA VAL A 91 -23.37 3.28 28.41
C VAL A 91 -22.95 3.20 29.86
N ASN A 92 -21.88 3.89 30.23
CA ASN A 92 -21.50 4.00 31.64
C ASN A 92 -22.45 4.97 32.35
N PRO A 93 -23.22 4.53 33.37
CA PRO A 93 -24.22 5.37 34.01
C PRO A 93 -23.61 6.55 34.79
N LYS A 94 -22.33 6.49 35.17
CA LYS A 94 -21.68 7.56 35.96
C LYS A 94 -21.09 8.67 35.08
N THR A 95 -20.53 8.30 33.93
CA THR A 95 -19.82 9.24 33.06
C THR A 95 -20.60 9.57 31.79
N ASN A 96 -21.74 8.89 31.54
CA ASN A 96 -22.51 8.93 30.30
C ASN A 96 -21.70 8.63 29.03
N VAL A 97 -20.50 8.07 29.17
CA VAL A 97 -19.65 7.68 28.04
C VAL A 97 -20.19 6.40 27.43
N THR A 98 -20.37 6.41 26.10
CA THR A 98 -20.82 5.25 25.33
C THR A 98 -19.62 4.42 24.88
N HIS A 99 -19.53 3.19 25.38
CA HIS A 99 -18.52 2.22 24.96
C HIS A 99 -19.15 1.27 23.93
N ARG A 100 -18.47 1.04 22.79
CA ARG A 100 -18.83 0.03 21.76
C ARG A 100 -17.81 -1.11 21.79
N TYR A 101 -18.17 -2.18 22.48
CA TYR A 101 -17.34 -3.37 22.57
C TYR A 101 -17.53 -4.27 21.35
N ASN A 102 -16.43 -4.71 20.73
CA ASN A 102 -16.44 -5.73 19.70
C ASN A 102 -16.63 -7.12 20.34
N VAL A 103 -17.59 -7.91 19.86
CA VAL A 103 -17.95 -9.22 20.44
C VAL A 103 -16.78 -10.22 20.38
N LYS A 104 -15.95 -10.16 19.32
CA LYS A 104 -14.85 -11.10 19.12
C LYS A 104 -13.65 -10.78 19.99
N THR A 105 -13.24 -9.51 20.01
CA THR A 105 -12.04 -9.07 20.74
C THR A 105 -12.35 -8.67 22.18
N LYS A 106 -13.62 -8.44 22.50
CA LYS A 106 -14.13 -7.91 23.77
C LYS A 106 -13.52 -6.55 24.14
N ARG A 107 -12.98 -5.81 23.17
CA ARG A 107 -12.39 -4.49 23.38
C ARG A 107 -13.29 -3.39 22.84
N ASP A 108 -13.23 -2.25 23.49
CA ASP A 108 -13.88 -1.02 23.07
C ASP A 108 -13.06 -0.24 22.04
N GLN A 109 -13.64 0.84 21.51
CA GLN A 109 -13.03 1.87 20.68
C GLN A 109 -11.75 2.45 21.29
N PHE A 110 -11.66 2.53 22.63
CA PHE A 110 -10.48 2.97 23.36
C PHE A 110 -9.49 1.84 23.70
N GLY A 111 -9.71 0.62 23.18
CA GLY A 111 -8.88 -0.55 23.47
C GLY A 111 -9.04 -1.15 24.87
N GLN A 112 -9.92 -0.58 25.70
CA GLN A 112 -10.21 -1.06 27.04
C GLN A 112 -11.16 -2.26 27.01
N PHE A 113 -11.04 -3.13 28.01
CA PHE A 113 -11.95 -4.26 28.21
C PHE A 113 -13.12 -3.85 29.12
N PRO A 114 -14.29 -4.51 29.00
CA PRO A 114 -15.39 -4.34 29.94
C PRO A 114 -14.95 -4.64 31.37
N VAL A 115 -15.56 -3.97 32.35
CA VAL A 115 -15.22 -4.11 33.77
C VAL A 115 -15.32 -5.56 34.27
N TRP A 116 -16.27 -6.33 33.74
CA TRP A 116 -16.46 -7.74 34.08
C TRP A 116 -15.47 -8.69 33.37
N HIS A 117 -14.71 -8.21 32.38
CA HIS A 117 -13.75 -9.01 31.64
C HIS A 117 -12.34 -8.85 32.22
N ASN A 118 -11.77 -9.96 32.71
CA ASN A 118 -10.41 -9.98 33.21
C ASN A 118 -9.45 -10.64 32.19
N PRO A 119 -8.64 -9.86 31.45
CA PRO A 119 -7.80 -10.41 30.38
C PRO A 119 -6.69 -11.32 30.90
N ARG A 120 -6.22 -11.12 32.14
CA ARG A 120 -5.17 -11.94 32.77
C ARG A 120 -5.70 -13.34 33.09
N SER A 121 -6.92 -13.45 33.59
CA SER A 121 -7.54 -14.74 33.92
C SER A 121 -7.86 -15.53 32.65
N GLU A 122 -8.36 -14.88 31.59
CA GLU A 122 -8.62 -15.53 30.30
C GLU A 122 -7.33 -16.02 29.63
N ARG A 123 -6.26 -15.21 29.67
CA ARG A 123 -4.94 -15.64 29.19
C ARG A 123 -4.44 -16.88 29.92
N LYS A 124 -4.60 -16.94 31.25
CA LYS A 124 -4.23 -18.12 32.06
C LYS A 124 -5.04 -19.35 31.65
N LYS A 125 -6.36 -19.22 31.48
CA LYS A 125 -7.24 -20.30 31.00
C LYS A 125 -6.80 -20.82 29.62
N TYR A 126 -6.47 -19.92 28.69
CA TYR A 126 -5.99 -20.27 27.35
C TYR A 126 -4.69 -21.07 27.38
N ILE A 127 -3.71 -20.62 28.18
CA ILE A 127 -2.42 -21.29 28.35
C ILE A 127 -2.60 -22.71 28.89
N VAL A 128 -3.49 -22.88 29.89
CA VAL A 128 -3.82 -24.20 30.45
C VAL A 128 -4.47 -25.10 29.40
N ARG A 129 -5.49 -24.63 28.67
CA ARG A 129 -6.15 -25.42 27.61
C ARG A 129 -5.20 -25.85 26.50
N LYS A 130 -4.24 -24.99 26.14
CA LYS A 130 -3.25 -25.29 25.10
C LYS A 130 -2.07 -26.10 25.61
N ASN A 131 -2.04 -26.49 26.89
CA ASN A 131 -0.90 -27.13 27.55
C ASN A 131 0.44 -26.40 27.30
N LYS A 132 0.37 -25.09 27.03
CA LYS A 132 1.53 -24.20 26.84
C LYS A 132 2.01 -23.60 28.16
N GLY A 133 1.32 -23.90 29.26
CA GLY A 133 1.85 -23.62 30.58
C GLY A 133 3.07 -24.50 30.75
N GLY A 134 4.26 -23.90 30.75
CA GLY A 134 5.51 -24.63 30.98
C GLY A 134 5.33 -25.61 32.14
N LYS A 135 5.94 -26.80 32.02
CA LYS A 135 5.85 -27.90 33.00
C LYS A 135 5.75 -27.29 34.40
N ARG A 136 4.61 -27.44 35.07
CA ARG A 136 4.44 -26.95 36.45
C ARG A 136 5.66 -27.47 37.20
N LYS A 137 6.48 -26.57 37.74
CA LYS A 137 7.65 -26.99 38.53
C LYS A 137 7.13 -28.01 39.54
N PRO A 138 7.76 -29.20 39.63
CA PRO A 138 7.35 -30.16 40.64
C PRO A 138 7.33 -29.44 41.98
N PHE A 139 6.31 -29.72 42.78
CA PHE A 139 6.13 -29.13 44.09
C PHE A 139 7.30 -29.58 44.97
N HIS A 140 8.37 -28.78 45.03
CA HIS A 140 9.48 -29.02 45.95
C HIS A 140 9.03 -28.57 47.34
N GLY A 141 8.34 -29.47 48.03
CA GLY A 141 7.78 -29.24 49.34
C GLY A 141 8.87 -28.84 50.33
N LYS A 142 8.73 -27.66 50.94
CA LYS A 142 9.24 -27.45 52.28
C LYS A 142 8.10 -27.83 53.24
N ARG A 143 8.28 -28.99 53.88
CA ARG A 143 7.43 -29.65 54.89
C ARG A 143 6.12 -30.25 54.38
N LEU A 144 6.22 -31.43 53.76
CA LEU A 144 5.24 -32.49 53.97
C LEU A 144 5.72 -33.27 55.20
N HIS A 145 4.99 -33.21 56.31
CA HIS A 145 5.08 -34.28 57.29
C HIS A 145 4.66 -35.56 56.56
N TYR A 146 5.53 -36.56 56.57
CA TYR A 146 5.38 -37.81 55.84
C TYR A 146 4.09 -38.52 56.26
N VAL A 147 3.01 -38.35 55.50
CA VAL A 147 2.02 -39.43 55.37
C VAL A 147 2.60 -40.36 54.33
N ASN A 148 3.41 -41.32 54.79
CA ASN A 148 3.89 -42.41 53.95
C ASN A 148 2.67 -43.14 53.36
N ARG A 149 2.67 -43.41 52.05
CA ARG A 149 1.64 -44.26 51.41
C ARG A 149 1.56 -45.67 51.99
N THR A 150 2.61 -46.08 52.71
CA THR A 150 2.72 -47.34 53.47
C THR A 150 2.36 -47.19 54.95
N SER A 151 1.97 -45.99 55.41
CA SER A 151 1.62 -45.79 56.82
C SER A 151 0.21 -46.32 57.09
N ASN A 152 0.15 -47.30 57.99
CA ASN A 152 -0.99 -48.17 58.24
C ASN A 152 -2.02 -47.55 59.20
N TRP A 153 -2.33 -46.26 59.04
CA TRP A 153 -3.28 -45.55 59.92
C TRP A 153 -4.71 -46.07 59.81
N ALA A 154 -5.02 -46.85 58.76
CA ALA A 154 -6.29 -47.54 58.58
C ALA A 154 -6.45 -48.81 59.44
N LEU A 155 -5.39 -49.29 60.11
CA LEU A 155 -5.45 -50.48 61.01
C LEU A 155 -5.53 -50.12 62.50
N LEU A 156 -5.70 -48.84 62.85
CA LEU A 156 -5.82 -48.36 64.24
C LEU A 156 -7.24 -47.86 64.58
N ALA A 157 -8.27 -48.40 63.90
CA ALA A 157 -9.68 -48.19 64.23
C ALA A 157 -10.32 -49.52 64.66
#